data_AF-A0A2H6MX56-F1
#
_entry.id   AF-A0A2H6MX56-F1
#
_cell.length_a   1.000
_cell.length_b   1.000
_cell.length_c   1.000
_cell.angle_alpha   90.00
_cell.angle_beta   90.00
_cell.angle_gamma   90.00
#
_symmetry.space_group_name_H-M   'P 1'
#
loop_
_entity.id
_entity.type
_entity.pdbx_description
1 polymer ?
#
loop_
_entity_poly.entity_id
_entity_poly.type
_entity_poly.pdbx_seq_one_letter_code
_entity_poly.pdbx_strand_id
1 'polypeptide(L)'
;MEKKVRQLCPISDPDTTYFLQITWCKDLGMGFDLILSDGQSSWIGKVSEENISREAADMEMKQEKYVEELKKALLFDQEFSDTYRFDISKKEINGESIHFSYEKNLKDVTVVQWLRVQYCKLLLLQFGRSNPTRLKVDSAFHPSEFR
;
A
#
# COMPACT_ATOMS: atom_id res chain seq x y z
N MET A 1 2.82 -2.63 16.71
CA MET A 1 2.51 -2.60 15.27
C MET A 1 2.09 -1.19 14.94
N GLU A 2 2.87 -0.54 14.08
CA GLU A 2 2.67 0.83 13.65
C GLU A 2 2.09 0.84 12.24
N LYS A 3 1.36 1.91 11.92
CA LYS A 3 0.77 2.11 10.61
C LYS A 3 0.83 3.57 10.18
N LYS A 4 0.98 3.78 8.88
CA LYS A 4 0.90 5.11 8.24
C LYS A 4 0.06 4.99 6.97
N VAL A 5 -0.78 5.98 6.73
CA VAL A 5 -1.53 6.13 5.48
C VAL A 5 -1.06 7.40 4.80
N ARG A 6 -0.86 7.33 3.48
CA ARG A 6 -0.44 8.44 2.64
C ARG A 6 -1.30 8.52 1.40
N GLN A 7 -1.58 9.75 1.00
CA GLN A 7 -2.16 10.04 -0.30
C GLN A 7 -1.04 10.17 -1.32
N LEU A 8 -1.19 9.53 -2.48
CA LEU A 8 -0.23 9.54 -3.57
C LEU A 8 -0.92 10.04 -4.85
N CYS A 9 -0.17 10.80 -5.65
CA CYS A 9 -0.52 11.16 -7.03
C CYS A 9 0.60 10.61 -7.94
N PRO A 10 0.42 9.41 -8.51
CA PRO A 10 1.45 8.78 -9.35
C PRO A 10 1.74 9.58 -10.61
N ILE A 11 2.99 9.49 -11.11
CA ILE A 11 3.37 10.18 -12.35
C ILE A 11 2.62 9.61 -13.57
N SER A 12 2.45 8.30 -13.63
CA SER A 12 1.77 7.61 -14.74
C SER A 12 0.25 7.77 -14.76
N ASP A 13 -0.35 8.13 -13.63
CA ASP A 13 -1.80 8.26 -13.47
C ASP A 13 -2.11 9.48 -12.58
N PRO A 14 -1.86 10.71 -13.07
CA PRO A 14 -1.97 11.93 -12.26
C PRO A 14 -3.42 12.30 -11.93
N ASP A 15 -4.39 11.80 -12.70
CA ASP A 15 -5.82 12.09 -12.52
C ASP A 15 -6.47 11.23 -11.42
N THR A 16 -5.78 10.16 -11.00
CA THR A 16 -6.27 9.25 -9.97
C THR A 16 -5.53 9.46 -8.66
N THR A 17 -6.29 9.70 -7.58
CA THR A 17 -5.73 9.75 -6.23
C THR A 17 -5.62 8.35 -5.65
N TYR A 18 -4.42 7.96 -5.24
CA TYR A 18 -4.15 6.70 -4.58
C TYR A 18 -3.95 6.88 -3.08
N PHE A 19 -4.25 5.84 -2.31
CA PHE A 19 -3.95 5.74 -0.90
C PHE A 19 -3.01 4.56 -0.65
N LEU A 20 -1.87 4.83 -0.06
CA LEU A 20 -0.89 3.83 0.38
C LEU A 20 -0.93 3.73 1.90
N GLN A 21 -1.30 2.55 2.40
CA GLN A 21 -1.13 2.18 3.79
C GLN A 21 0.13 1.33 3.93
N ILE A 22 0.98 1.69 4.88
CA ILE A 22 2.18 0.94 5.27
C ILE A 22 1.99 0.49 6.72
N THR A 23 2.21 -0.80 6.98
CA THR A 23 2.14 -1.39 8.33
C THR A 23 3.44 -2.12 8.64
N TRP A 24 4.04 -1.84 9.80
CA TRP A 24 5.28 -2.47 10.25
C TRP A 24 5.23 -2.81 11.74
N CYS A 25 6.11 -3.70 12.19
CA CYS A 25 6.11 -4.15 13.59
C CYS A 25 6.92 -3.26 14.53
N LYS A 26 8.25 -3.24 14.36
CA LYS A 26 9.21 -2.49 15.21
C LYS A 26 10.11 -1.61 14.36
N ASP A 27 10.76 -2.20 13.37
CA ASP A 27 11.56 -1.49 12.39
C ASP A 27 11.08 -1.84 10.99
N LEU A 28 11.02 -0.83 10.13
CA LEU A 28 10.76 -0.98 8.71
C LEU A 28 11.81 -1.90 8.05
N GLY A 29 13.04 -1.91 8.56
CA GLY A 29 14.11 -2.80 8.10
C GLY A 29 13.85 -4.29 8.30
N MET A 30 12.92 -4.68 9.19
CA MET A 30 12.54 -6.08 9.40
C MET A 30 11.42 -6.54 8.44
N GLY A 31 10.99 -5.65 7.54
CA GLY A 31 9.88 -5.90 6.64
C GLY A 31 8.58 -5.19 7.05
N PHE A 32 7.70 -5.08 6.08
CA PHE A 32 6.44 -4.35 6.19
C PHE A 32 5.40 -4.84 5.17
N ASP A 33 4.15 -4.61 5.51
CA ASP A 33 3.00 -4.86 4.63
C ASP A 33 2.56 -3.53 3.99
N LEU A 34 2.18 -3.59 2.72
CA LEU A 34 1.65 -2.48 1.95
C LEU A 34 0.23 -2.78 1.49
N ILE A 35 -0.65 -1.79 1.57
CA ILE A 35 -1.95 -1.80 0.92
C ILE A 35 -2.05 -0.54 0.06
N LEU A 36 -2.20 -0.74 -1.24
CA LEU A 36 -2.44 0.32 -2.20
C LEU A 36 -3.91 0.28 -2.62
N SER A 37 -4.57 1.43 -2.73
CA SER A 37 -5.96 1.52 -3.21
C SER A 37 -6.19 2.78 -4.02
N ASP A 38 -6.99 2.67 -5.08
CA ASP A 38 -7.52 3.80 -5.86
C ASP A 38 -8.97 4.14 -5.49
N GLY A 39 -9.47 3.60 -4.36
CA GLY A 39 -10.87 3.74 -3.93
C GLY A 39 -11.84 2.75 -4.58
N GLN A 40 -11.44 2.04 -5.64
CA GLN A 40 -12.25 0.99 -6.28
C GLN A 40 -11.67 -0.40 -6.06
N SER A 41 -10.35 -0.52 -6.24
CA SER A 41 -9.58 -1.74 -6.09
C SER A 41 -8.57 -1.60 -4.96
N SER A 42 -8.07 -2.74 -4.47
CA SER A 42 -6.99 -2.78 -3.50
C SER A 42 -5.99 -3.88 -3.83
N TRP A 43 -4.72 -3.55 -3.65
CA TRP A 43 -3.59 -4.42 -3.90
C TRP A 43 -2.77 -4.53 -2.64
N ILE A 44 -2.42 -5.76 -2.27
CA ILE A 44 -1.66 -6.04 -1.05
C ILE A 44 -0.27 -6.53 -1.46
N GLY A 45 0.75 -5.91 -0.89
CA GLY A 45 2.15 -6.25 -1.07
C GLY A 45 2.78 -6.57 0.27
N LYS A 46 3.76 -7.47 0.27
CA LYS A 46 4.58 -7.76 1.45
C LYS A 46 6.05 -7.62 1.07
N VAL A 47 6.81 -6.98 1.94
CA VAL A 47 8.25 -6.81 1.80
C VAL A 47 8.91 -7.43 3.02
N SER A 48 9.71 -8.48 2.82
CA SER A 48 10.48 -9.10 3.91
C SER A 48 11.79 -8.36 4.16
N GLU A 49 12.40 -8.60 5.33
CA GLU A 49 13.78 -8.18 5.61
C GLU A 49 14.76 -8.62 4.52
N GLU A 50 14.64 -9.86 4.03
CA GLU A 50 15.48 -10.39 2.94
C GLU A 50 15.33 -9.56 1.66
N ASN A 51 14.11 -9.12 1.32
CA ASN A 51 13.90 -8.25 0.16
C ASN A 51 14.59 -6.89 0.34
N ILE A 52 14.56 -6.34 1.55
CA ILE A 52 15.22 -5.06 1.89
C ILE A 52 16.73 -5.22 1.81
N SER A 53 17.31 -6.25 2.42
CA SER A 53 18.75 -6.51 2.39
C SER A 53 19.26 -6.75 0.97
N ARG A 54 18.51 -7.51 0.16
CA ARG A 54 18.85 -7.77 -1.23
C ARG A 54 18.85 -6.50 -2.07
N GLU A 55 17.78 -5.69 -1.99
CA GLU A 55 17.70 -4.45 -2.76
C GLU A 55 18.78 -3.45 -2.33
N ALA A 56 19.08 -3.35 -1.03
CA ALA A 56 20.19 -2.54 -0.53
C ALA A 56 21.54 -2.97 -1.13
N ALA A 57 21.79 -4.28 -1.20
CA ALA A 57 23.00 -4.84 -1.80
C ALA A 57 23.07 -4.60 -3.32
N ASP A 58 21.96 -4.79 -4.04
CA ASP A 58 21.86 -4.54 -5.49
C ASP A 58 22.11 -3.06 -5.83
N MET A 59 21.80 -2.15 -4.91
CA MET A 59 22.08 -0.72 -5.01
C MET A 59 23.46 -0.31 -4.50
N GLU A 60 24.31 -1.26 -4.09
CA GLU A 60 25.60 -1.01 -3.44
C GLU A 60 25.50 -0.04 -2.25
N MET A 61 24.38 -0.13 -1.50
CA MET A 61 24.06 0.73 -0.37
C MET A 61 24.05 -0.07 0.93
N LYS A 62 24.57 0.54 2.01
CA LYS A 62 24.40 -0.03 3.36
C LYS A 62 22.92 -0.16 3.71
N GLN A 63 22.51 -1.30 4.26
CA GLN A 63 21.11 -1.58 4.59
C GLN A 63 20.51 -0.52 5.51
N GLU A 64 21.26 -0.01 6.49
CA GLU A 64 20.77 1.03 7.40
C GLU A 64 20.42 2.31 6.64
N LYS A 65 21.29 2.71 5.70
CA LYS A 65 21.06 3.88 4.84
C LYS A 65 19.88 3.65 3.89
N TYR A 66 19.73 2.44 3.37
CA TYR A 66 18.57 2.08 2.54
C TYR A 66 17.26 2.18 3.34
N VAL A 67 17.24 1.69 4.59
CA VAL A 67 16.08 1.79 5.48
C VAL A 67 15.75 3.24 5.87
N GLU A 68 16.75 4.09 6.07
CA GLU A 68 16.53 5.53 6.27
C GLU A 68 15.86 6.18 5.07
N GLU A 69 16.29 5.84 3.86
CA GLU A 69 15.67 6.33 2.63
C GLU A 69 14.24 5.79 2.46
N LEU A 70 13.98 4.52 2.78
CA LEU A 70 12.62 3.98 2.84
C LEU A 70 11.74 4.76 3.81
N LYS A 71 12.26 5.08 5.00
CA LYS A 71 11.50 5.85 6.01
C LYS A 71 11.15 7.23 5.45
N LYS A 72 12.11 7.96 4.87
CA LYS A 72 11.89 9.26 4.22
C LYS A 72 10.86 9.18 3.10
N ALA A 73 11.04 8.20 2.21
CA ALA A 73 10.18 8.01 1.06
C ALA A 73 8.76 7.61 1.46
N LEU A 74 8.57 6.68 2.40
CA LEU A 74 7.26 6.07 2.68
C LEU A 74 6.51 6.67 3.86
N LEU A 75 7.16 7.34 4.82
CA LEU A 75 6.51 7.79 6.07
C LEU A 75 6.35 9.30 6.19
N PHE A 76 7.14 10.10 5.47
CA PHE A 76 7.12 11.56 5.57
C PHE A 76 6.31 12.18 4.42
N ASP A 77 5.34 13.03 4.76
CA ASP A 77 4.36 13.54 3.79
C ASP A 77 4.80 14.81 3.05
N GLN A 78 5.41 15.77 3.77
CA GLN A 78 5.51 17.16 3.27
C GLN A 78 6.92 17.64 2.99
N GLU A 79 7.92 17.15 3.74
CA GLU A 79 9.30 17.63 3.67
C GLU A 79 10.05 17.14 2.42
N PHE A 80 9.55 16.07 1.78
CA PHE A 80 10.25 15.41 0.66
C PHE A 80 9.36 15.19 -0.58
N SER A 81 8.23 15.89 -0.70
CA SER A 81 7.30 15.73 -1.83
C SER A 81 7.96 16.06 -3.19
N ASP A 82 8.88 17.02 -3.23
CA ASP A 82 9.67 17.34 -4.42
C ASP A 82 10.85 16.38 -4.64
N THR A 83 11.24 15.65 -3.59
CA THR A 83 12.39 14.73 -3.60
C THR A 83 11.98 13.32 -4.00
N TYR A 84 10.82 12.83 -3.59
CA TYR A 84 10.36 11.48 -3.93
C TYR A 84 9.07 11.53 -4.75
N ARG A 85 9.09 10.88 -5.91
CA ARG A 85 7.92 10.74 -6.77
C ARG A 85 7.53 9.28 -6.86
N PHE A 86 6.24 8.99 -6.98
CA PHE A 86 5.75 7.61 -7.04
C PHE A 86 5.24 7.30 -8.43
N ASP A 87 5.41 6.04 -8.84
CA ASP A 87 4.89 5.54 -10.09
C ASP A 87 4.16 4.20 -9.87
N ILE A 88 3.10 4.00 -10.64
CA ILE A 88 2.18 2.87 -10.56
C ILE A 88 1.92 2.35 -11.96
N SER A 89 2.52 1.21 -12.31
CA SER A 89 2.26 0.53 -13.57
C SER A 89 1.32 -0.64 -13.36
N LYS A 90 0.09 -0.54 -13.87
CA LYS A 90 -0.86 -1.66 -13.95
C LYS A 90 -0.48 -2.53 -15.16
N LYS A 91 -0.05 -3.78 -14.93
CA LYS A 91 0.20 -4.78 -15.99
C LYS A 91 -0.80 -5.91 -15.89
N GLU A 92 -1.65 -6.02 -16.92
CA GLU A 92 -2.54 -7.16 -17.11
C GLU A 92 -1.79 -8.26 -17.88
N ILE A 93 -1.13 -9.16 -17.16
CA ILE A 93 -0.64 -10.41 -17.76
C ILE A 93 -1.05 -11.55 -16.83
N ASN A 94 -2.03 -12.35 -17.26
CA ASN A 94 -2.57 -13.52 -16.54
C ASN A 94 -3.13 -13.23 -15.12
N GLY A 95 -3.56 -11.99 -14.91
CA GLY A 95 -4.00 -11.42 -13.65
C GLY A 95 -3.60 -9.94 -13.60
N GLU A 96 -4.25 -9.13 -12.77
CA GLU A 96 -3.81 -7.75 -12.56
C GLU A 96 -2.62 -7.76 -11.59
N SER A 97 -1.43 -7.59 -12.15
CA SER A 97 -0.23 -7.30 -11.37
C SER A 97 -0.01 -5.78 -11.40
N ILE A 98 0.19 -5.18 -10.22
CA ILE A 98 0.53 -3.76 -10.13
C ILE A 98 2.00 -3.66 -9.73
N HIS A 99 2.72 -2.79 -10.42
CA HIS A 99 4.10 -2.47 -10.13
C HIS A 99 4.12 -1.08 -9.50
N PHE A 100 4.52 -1.01 -8.23
CA PHE A 100 4.73 0.24 -7.52
C PHE A 100 6.22 0.54 -7.51
N SER A 101 6.59 1.78 -7.73
CA SER A 101 7.97 2.24 -7.63
C SER A 101 8.03 3.67 -7.15
N TYR A 102 9.20 4.12 -6.72
CA TYR A 102 9.43 5.51 -6.36
C TYR A 102 10.78 5.99 -6.87
N GLU A 103 10.87 7.25 -7.21
CA GLU A 103 12.08 7.87 -7.74
C GLU A 103 12.53 8.95 -6.79
N LYS A 104 13.83 9.01 -6.54
CA LYS A 104 14.45 10.11 -5.80
C LYS A 104 15.05 11.12 -6.78
N ASN A 105 14.50 12.31 -6.81
CA ASN A 105 15.08 13.45 -7.49
C ASN A 105 16.23 14.02 -6.65
N LEU A 106 17.45 13.99 -7.20
CA LEU A 106 18.56 14.80 -6.73
C LEU A 106 18.63 16.04 -7.64
N LYS A 107 19.06 17.19 -7.09
CA LYS A 107 18.99 18.50 -7.75
C LYS A 107 19.62 18.56 -9.16
N ASP A 108 20.47 17.60 -9.53
CA ASP A 108 21.12 17.52 -10.84
C ASP A 108 21.08 16.12 -11.49
N VAL A 109 20.44 15.12 -10.86
CA VAL A 109 20.35 13.72 -11.36
C VAL A 109 19.07 13.04 -10.81
N THR A 110 18.27 12.40 -11.66
CA THR A 110 17.17 11.53 -11.19
C THR A 110 17.71 10.13 -10.92
N VAL A 111 17.58 9.65 -9.67
CA VAL A 111 17.88 8.27 -9.31
C VAL A 111 16.56 7.53 -9.12
N VAL A 112 16.26 6.62 -10.04
CA VAL A 112 15.06 5.78 -9.99
C VAL A 112 15.31 4.62 -9.04
N GLN A 113 14.50 4.48 -8.00
CA GLN A 113 14.63 3.41 -7.02
C GLN A 113 13.46 2.43 -7.15
N TRP A 114 13.72 1.30 -7.79
CA TRP A 114 12.70 0.28 -8.01
C TRP A 114 12.46 -0.51 -6.72
N LEU A 115 11.54 -0.06 -5.87
CA LEU A 115 10.99 -0.93 -4.84
C LEU A 115 10.15 -2.00 -5.56
N ARG A 116 10.73 -3.14 -5.92
CA ARG A 116 9.99 -4.24 -6.55
C ARG A 116 9.07 -4.89 -5.53
N VAL A 117 7.93 -4.26 -5.30
CA VAL A 117 6.84 -4.83 -4.54
C VAL A 117 5.96 -5.57 -5.54
N GLN A 118 6.05 -6.90 -5.54
CA GLN A 118 5.12 -7.71 -6.28
C GLN A 118 3.80 -7.76 -5.49
N TYR A 119 2.79 -7.05 -5.97
CA TYR A 119 1.47 -7.09 -5.35
C TYR A 119 0.66 -8.26 -5.90
N CYS A 120 -0.06 -8.91 -5.00
CA CYS A 120 -1.16 -9.79 -5.39
C CYS A 120 -2.46 -8.97 -5.38
N LYS A 121 -3.23 -9.01 -6.47
CA LYS A 121 -4.61 -8.50 -6.45
C LYS A 121 -5.41 -9.35 -5.46
N LEU A 122 -5.88 -8.75 -4.37
CA LEU A 122 -7.05 -9.30 -3.71
C LEU A 122 -8.25 -8.74 -4.47
N LEU A 123 -8.99 -9.58 -5.21
CA LEU A 123 -10.37 -9.22 -5.47
C LEU A 123 -11.03 -9.05 -4.10
N LEU A 124 -11.56 -7.86 -3.82
CA LEU A 124 -12.59 -7.69 -2.82
C LEU A 124 -13.78 -8.54 -3.27
N LEU A 125 -13.74 -9.84 -2.97
CA LEU A 125 -14.96 -10.60 -2.82
C LEU A 125 -15.70 -9.93 -1.66
N GLN A 126 -16.76 -9.22 -2.01
CA GLN A 126 -17.85 -8.80 -1.13
C GLN A 126 -17.56 -7.58 -0.23
N PHE A 127 -17.44 -6.38 -0.81
CA PHE A 127 -18.31 -5.32 -0.27
C PHE A 127 -19.70 -5.65 -0.80
N GLY A 128 -20.47 -6.35 0.03
CA GLY A 128 -21.85 -6.67 -0.27
C GLY A 128 -22.57 -5.42 -0.73
N ARG A 129 -23.21 -5.50 -1.90
CA ARG A 129 -24.44 -4.73 -2.14
C ARG A 129 -25.45 -5.15 -1.07
N SER A 130 -25.31 -4.62 0.14
CA SER A 130 -26.40 -4.63 1.09
C SER A 130 -27.37 -3.56 0.59
N ASN A 131 -28.34 -4.03 -0.18
CA ASN A 131 -29.54 -3.31 -0.52
C ASN A 131 -30.14 -2.75 0.79
N PRO A 132 -30.32 -1.42 0.96
CA PRO A 132 -30.76 -0.83 2.23
C PRO A 132 -32.24 -1.07 2.57
N THR A 133 -32.85 -2.11 2.02
CA THR A 133 -34.29 -2.39 2.19
C THR A 133 -34.53 -3.79 2.72
N ARG A 134 -34.25 -4.02 4.00
CA ARG A 134 -34.99 -4.90 4.93
C ARG A 134 -34.24 -5.06 6.25
N LEU A 135 -34.36 -4.06 7.11
CA LEU A 135 -34.37 -4.34 8.54
C LEU A 135 -35.73 -4.98 8.84
N LYS A 136 -35.80 -6.31 8.82
CA LYS A 136 -36.85 -6.99 9.60
C LYS A 136 -36.41 -6.91 11.05
N VAL A 137 -37.14 -6.09 11.80
CA VAL A 137 -37.16 -6.12 13.25
C VAL A 137 -37.57 -7.53 13.66
N ASP A 138 -36.63 -8.31 14.18
CA ASP A 138 -36.94 -9.50 14.97
C ASP A 138 -37.39 -9.02 16.35
N SER A 139 -38.68 -8.72 16.47
CA SER A 139 -39.35 -8.65 17.77
C SER A 139 -39.58 -10.08 18.26
N ALA A 140 -38.62 -10.61 19.00
CA ALA A 140 -38.86 -11.75 19.87
C ALA A 140 -39.80 -11.30 21.01
N PHE A 141 -41.09 -11.62 20.87
CA PHE A 141 -42.02 -11.63 21.99
C PHE A 141 -42.70 -13.00 21.99
N HIS A 142 -42.23 -13.86 22.89
CA HIS A 142 -42.83 -15.14 23.22
C HIS A 142 -43.91 -14.89 24.28
N PRO A 143 -45.20 -15.18 24.04
CA PRO A 143 -46.15 -15.38 25.11
C PRO A 143 -46.11 -16.86 25.49
N SER A 144 -45.73 -17.11 26.74
CA SER A 144 -45.99 -18.33 27.47
C SER A 144 -47.49 -18.68 27.43
N GLU A 145 -47.84 -19.83 26.87
CA GLU A 145 -49.17 -20.42 27.10
C GLU A 145 -49.23 -20.96 28.53
N PHE A 146 -49.95 -20.23 29.37
CA PHE A 146 -50.57 -20.77 30.57
C PHE A 146 -52.02 -21.14 30.23
N ARG A 147 -52.31 -22.42 30.46
CA ARG A 147 -53.63 -23.05 30.67
C ARG A 147 -54.29 -23.74 29.49
#